data_AF-A0A151R6Y0-F1
#
_entry.id   AF-A0A151R6Y0-F1
#
_cell.length_a   1.000
_cell.length_b   1.000
_cell.length_c   1.000
_cell.angle_alpha   90.00
_cell.angle_beta   90.00
_cell.angle_gamma   90.00
#
_symmetry.space_group_name_H-M   'P 1'
#
loop_
_entity.id
_entity.type
_entity.pdbx_description
1 polymer ?
#
loop_
_entity_poly.entity_id
_entity_poly.type
_entity_poly.pdbx_seq_one_letter_code
_entity_poly.pdbx_strand_id
1 'polypeptide(L)'
;MKIFQRRVVFDALHRCTKPSRLWDLYAFAAGPSRFQNTSPLVRLLDEYFRLLCLDSYRASIDIIENGSFTLSNDLWRISGVNANYAMCQSYPFALVVPKIISDDEVLQACSFRARCRLPVVSWCHPLTGAVVARSSQPLVGLMMNMRSNLDEKLVAALCSKLENGSRR
;
A
#
# COMPACT_ATOMS: atom_id res chain seq x y z
N MET A 1 -30.47 7.94 -45.37
CA MET A 1 -30.15 8.76 -44.18
C MET A 1 -29.75 7.96 -42.93
N LYS A 2 -30.54 6.99 -42.42
CA LYS A 2 -30.25 6.29 -41.14
C LYS A 2 -28.91 5.53 -41.06
N ILE A 3 -28.40 4.98 -42.17
CA ILE A 3 -27.15 4.19 -42.20
C ILE A 3 -25.89 5.07 -42.05
N PHE A 4 -25.92 6.29 -42.59
CA PHE A 4 -24.78 7.22 -42.55
C PHE A 4 -24.52 7.70 -41.12
N GLN A 5 -25.58 8.05 -40.38
CA GLN A 5 -25.50 8.42 -38.96
C GLN A 5 -24.93 7.29 -38.10
N ARG A 6 -25.31 6.03 -38.37
CA ARG A 6 -24.75 4.86 -37.67
C ARG A 6 -23.24 4.73 -37.85
N ARG A 7 -22.72 4.92 -39.08
CA ARG A 7 -21.27 4.82 -39.35
C ARG A 7 -20.49 5.91 -38.62
N VAL A 8 -20.95 7.16 -38.69
CA VAL A 8 -20.30 8.29 -38.01
C VAL A 8 -20.24 8.08 -36.50
N VAL A 9 -21.35 7.62 -35.89
CA VAL A 9 -21.39 7.32 -34.44
C VAL A 9 -20.46 6.15 -34.09
N PHE A 10 -20.46 5.09 -34.89
CA PHE A 10 -19.56 3.96 -34.69
C PHE A 10 -18.08 4.37 -34.78
N ASP A 11 -17.70 5.17 -35.78
CA ASP A 11 -16.34 5.64 -35.97
C ASP A 11 -15.91 6.61 -34.85
N ALA A 12 -16.84 7.40 -34.30
CA ALA A 12 -16.59 8.22 -33.14
C ALA A 12 -16.36 7.37 -31.88
N LEU A 13 -17.23 6.40 -31.59
CA LEU A 13 -17.09 5.49 -30.44
C LEU A 13 -15.81 4.66 -30.53
N HIS A 14 -15.48 4.14 -31.72
CA HIS A 14 -14.26 3.36 -31.91
C HIS A 14 -13.00 4.19 -31.60
N ARG A 15 -13.00 5.48 -31.97
CA ARG A 15 -11.89 6.40 -31.63
C ARG A 15 -11.84 6.74 -30.14
N CYS A 16 -12.98 7.03 -29.52
CA CYS A 16 -13.02 7.45 -28.11
C CYS A 16 -12.81 6.31 -27.11
N THR A 17 -13.11 5.06 -27.48
CA THR A 17 -12.99 3.90 -26.58
C THR A 17 -11.61 3.26 -26.59
N LYS A 18 -10.77 3.55 -27.59
CA LYS A 18 -9.41 3.00 -27.73
C LYS A 18 -8.40 4.11 -27.98
N PRO A 19 -8.17 4.99 -27.00
CA PRO A 19 -7.15 6.02 -27.10
C PRO A 19 -5.78 5.39 -27.34
N SER A 20 -5.00 5.98 -28.24
CA SER A 20 -3.70 5.45 -28.67
C SER A 20 -2.55 5.88 -27.77
N ARG A 21 -2.71 7.03 -27.09
CA ARG A 21 -1.72 7.61 -26.17
C ARG A 21 -2.36 7.81 -24.81
N LEU A 22 -1.53 7.82 -23.77
CA LEU A 22 -1.97 8.11 -22.40
C LEU A 22 -2.70 9.46 -22.32
N TRP A 23 -2.17 10.49 -22.98
CA TRP A 23 -2.75 11.83 -23.01
C TRP A 23 -4.09 11.95 -23.74
N ASP A 24 -4.43 10.96 -24.58
CA ASP A 24 -5.72 10.91 -25.26
C ASP A 24 -6.85 10.41 -24.32
N LEU A 25 -6.49 9.87 -23.13
CA LEU A 25 -7.49 9.48 -22.14
C LEU A 25 -8.26 10.70 -21.66
N TYR A 26 -9.57 10.53 -21.47
CA TYR A 26 -10.46 11.57 -20.96
C TYR A 26 -9.96 12.23 -19.66
N ALA A 27 -9.26 11.46 -18.81
CA ALA A 27 -8.65 11.96 -17.57
C ALA A 27 -7.64 13.10 -17.76
N PHE A 28 -7.01 13.21 -18.95
CA PHE A 28 -6.03 14.26 -19.27
C PHE A 28 -6.55 15.26 -20.32
N ALA A 29 -7.52 14.84 -21.15
CA ALA A 29 -8.10 15.69 -22.19
C ALA A 29 -9.27 16.56 -21.69
N ALA A 30 -9.99 16.10 -20.66
CA ALA A 30 -10.97 16.94 -19.97
C ALA A 30 -10.19 18.01 -19.19
N GLY A 31 -10.47 19.29 -19.46
CA GLY A 31 -9.81 20.41 -18.79
C GLY A 31 -9.88 20.34 -17.25
N PRO A 32 -9.27 21.31 -16.54
CA PRO A 32 -9.04 21.21 -15.10
C PRO A 32 -10.30 20.87 -14.30
N SER A 33 -10.20 19.84 -13.46
CA SER A 33 -11.26 19.44 -12.54
C SER A 33 -11.53 20.55 -11.52
N ARG A 34 -12.81 20.78 -11.20
CA ARG A 34 -13.22 21.65 -10.08
C ARG A 34 -13.15 20.93 -8.72
N PHE A 35 -13.03 19.61 -8.72
CA PHE A 35 -12.94 18.82 -7.50
C PHE A 35 -11.49 18.74 -7.02
N GLN A 36 -11.24 19.28 -5.83
CA GLN A 36 -9.96 19.12 -5.13
C GLN A 36 -10.05 17.89 -4.25
N ASN A 37 -9.30 16.84 -4.59
CA ASN A 37 -9.16 15.67 -3.75
C ASN A 37 -7.91 15.83 -2.89
N THR A 38 -7.99 15.43 -1.63
CA THR A 38 -6.83 15.34 -0.76
C THR A 38 -5.79 14.41 -1.38
N SER A 39 -4.50 14.77 -1.22
CA SER A 39 -3.40 13.96 -1.74
C SER A 39 -3.57 12.48 -1.35
N PRO A 40 -3.40 11.53 -2.29
CA PRO A 40 -3.51 10.11 -1.97
C PRO A 40 -2.51 9.69 -0.89
N LEU A 41 -1.38 10.39 -0.76
CA LEU A 41 -0.38 10.14 0.28
C LEU A 41 -0.90 10.50 1.67
N VAL A 42 -1.55 11.67 1.77
CA VAL A 42 -2.19 12.15 3.01
C VAL A 42 -3.32 11.19 3.41
N ARG A 43 -4.18 10.83 2.46
CA ARG A 43 -5.29 9.86 2.69
C ARG A 43 -4.79 8.50 3.20
N LEU A 44 -3.65 8.03 2.69
CA LEU A 44 -3.05 6.78 3.15
C LEU A 44 -2.58 6.88 4.60
N LEU A 45 -1.86 7.95 4.95
CA LEU A 45 -1.34 8.13 6.29
C LEU A 45 -2.45 8.37 7.32
N ASP A 46 -3.48 9.15 6.98
CA ASP A 46 -4.66 9.30 7.84
C ASP A 46 -5.30 7.94 8.15
N GLU A 47 -5.41 7.07 7.15
CA GLU A 47 -5.92 5.71 7.34
C GLU A 47 -5.00 4.86 8.22
N TYR A 48 -3.68 4.97 8.06
CA TYR A 48 -2.74 4.29 8.95
C TYR A 48 -2.80 4.81 10.39
N PHE A 49 -2.91 6.12 10.59
CA PHE A 49 -3.08 6.70 11.92
C PHE A 49 -4.36 6.18 12.58
N ARG A 50 -5.47 6.14 11.83
CA ARG A 50 -6.73 5.54 12.27
C ARG A 50 -6.58 4.06 12.64
N LEU A 51 -5.91 3.26 11.81
CA LEU A 51 -5.69 1.83 12.06
C LEU A 51 -4.81 1.57 13.30
N LEU A 52 -3.92 2.51 13.62
CA LEU A 52 -3.00 2.42 14.75
C LEU A 52 -3.53 3.07 16.03
N CYS A 53 -4.76 3.61 16.00
CA CYS A 53 -5.38 4.40 17.08
C CYS A 53 -4.55 5.64 17.45
N LEU A 54 -3.93 6.27 16.45
CA LEU A 54 -3.16 7.50 16.54
C LEU A 54 -4.03 8.71 16.17
N ASP A 55 -5.26 8.77 16.70
CA ASP A 55 -6.29 9.73 16.29
C ASP A 55 -5.92 11.20 16.53
N SER A 56 -4.91 11.46 17.36
CA SER A 56 -4.35 12.80 17.59
C SER A 56 -3.51 13.31 16.41
N TYR A 57 -3.06 12.42 15.54
CA TYR A 57 -2.22 12.76 14.39
C TYR A 57 -3.07 12.95 13.15
N ARG A 58 -2.73 13.97 12.36
CA ARG A 58 -3.28 14.20 11.03
C ARG A 58 -2.15 14.24 10.04
N ALA A 59 -2.33 13.58 8.90
CA ALA A 59 -1.34 13.63 7.85
C ALA A 59 -1.34 15.00 7.17
N SER A 60 -0.17 15.47 6.83
CA SER A 60 0.02 16.66 6.00
C SER A 60 1.13 16.40 4.99
N ILE A 61 1.20 17.23 3.95
CA ILE A 61 2.29 17.17 2.98
C ILE A 61 3.64 17.43 3.67
N ASP A 62 3.70 18.42 4.57
CA ASP A 62 4.94 18.74 5.30
C ASP A 62 5.45 17.56 6.14
N ILE A 63 4.55 16.80 6.77
CA ILE A 63 4.92 15.59 7.53
C ILE A 63 5.52 14.52 6.60
N ILE A 64 4.99 14.39 5.38
CA ILE A 64 5.48 13.45 4.37
C ILE A 64 6.86 13.88 3.84
N GLU A 65 7.00 15.15 3.45
CA GLU A 65 8.24 15.70 2.88
C GLU A 65 9.40 15.67 3.88
N ASN A 66 9.12 15.95 5.16
CA ASN A 66 10.11 15.89 6.23
C ASN A 66 10.35 14.46 6.76
N GLY A 67 9.71 13.43 6.19
CA GLY A 67 9.85 12.04 6.62
C GLY A 67 9.34 11.74 8.03
N SER A 68 8.58 12.64 8.65
CA SER A 68 8.16 12.59 10.05
C SER A 68 6.86 11.77 10.28
N PHE A 69 6.52 10.87 9.35
CA PHE A 69 5.32 10.03 9.40
C PHE A 69 5.55 8.63 9.99
N THR A 70 6.78 8.31 10.41
CA THR A 70 7.18 7.02 10.96
C THR A 70 6.73 6.85 12.41
N LEU A 71 5.42 6.73 12.61
CA LEU A 71 4.80 6.55 13.91
C LEU A 71 4.64 5.06 14.27
N SER A 72 4.45 4.77 15.55
CA SER A 72 4.21 3.40 16.03
C SER A 72 3.27 3.36 17.23
N ASN A 73 2.58 2.25 17.41
CA ASN A 73 1.91 1.90 18.67
C ASN A 73 2.67 0.74 19.34
N ASP A 74 2.03 -0.04 20.20
CA ASP A 74 2.69 -1.15 20.92
C ASP A 74 3.06 -2.33 20.00
N LEU A 75 2.28 -2.56 18.94
CA LEU A 75 2.41 -3.73 18.06
C LEU A 75 2.97 -3.41 16.69
N TRP A 76 2.64 -2.25 16.15
CA TRP A 76 2.78 -1.93 14.74
C TRP A 76 3.51 -0.59 14.59
N ARG A 77 4.25 -0.44 13.49
CA ARG A 77 4.91 0.80 13.11
C ARG A 77 4.70 1.09 11.62
N ILE A 78 4.68 2.37 11.29
CA ILE A 78 4.74 2.86 9.92
C ILE A 78 6.21 2.96 9.53
N SER A 79 6.61 2.16 8.54
CA SER A 79 7.93 2.18 7.93
C SER A 79 7.95 3.08 6.69
N GLY A 80 9.00 3.91 6.61
CA GLY A 80 9.33 4.71 5.42
C GLY A 80 10.28 4.01 4.45
N VAL A 81 10.54 2.70 4.63
CA VAL A 81 11.50 1.94 3.81
C VAL A 81 11.20 1.97 2.30
N ASN A 82 9.94 2.22 1.93
CA ASN A 82 9.52 2.32 0.53
C ASN A 82 9.20 3.77 0.10
N ALA A 83 9.68 4.79 0.81
CA ALA A 83 9.31 6.19 0.57
C ALA A 83 9.61 6.64 -0.88
N ASN A 84 10.67 6.11 -1.48
CA ASN A 84 11.09 6.35 -2.86
C ASN A 84 10.70 5.23 -3.84
N TYR A 85 9.86 4.28 -3.42
CA TYR A 85 9.43 3.12 -4.20
C TYR A 85 10.57 2.18 -4.64
N ALA A 86 11.77 2.29 -4.06
CA ALA A 86 12.93 1.49 -4.44
C ALA A 86 12.80 0.02 -3.98
N MET A 87 12.21 -0.22 -2.81
CA MET A 87 12.02 -1.58 -2.29
C MET A 87 10.94 -2.33 -3.07
N CYS A 88 9.77 -1.72 -3.29
CA CYS A 88 8.68 -2.30 -4.08
C CYS A 88 7.86 -1.21 -4.79
N GLN A 89 8.02 -1.13 -6.11
CA GLN A 89 7.31 -0.15 -6.97
C GLN A 89 5.78 -0.29 -6.97
N SER A 90 5.26 -1.48 -6.63
CA SER A 90 3.82 -1.77 -6.63
C SER A 90 3.15 -1.63 -5.25
N TYR A 91 3.93 -1.26 -4.23
CA TYR A 91 3.46 -1.00 -2.87
C TYR A 91 3.40 0.51 -2.61
N PRO A 92 2.58 0.95 -1.64
CA PRO A 92 2.57 2.35 -1.24
C PRO A 92 3.91 2.77 -0.64
N PHE A 93 4.14 4.08 -0.59
CA PHE A 93 5.38 4.67 -0.07
C PHE A 93 5.64 4.36 1.42
N ALA A 94 4.56 4.23 2.20
CA ALA A 94 4.60 3.90 3.62
C ALA A 94 3.96 2.53 3.86
N LEU A 95 4.55 1.73 4.76
CA LEU A 95 4.12 0.36 5.05
C LEU A 95 3.90 0.14 6.54
N VAL A 96 2.79 -0.50 6.90
CA VAL A 96 2.56 -0.92 8.29
C VAL A 96 3.15 -2.31 8.51
N VAL A 97 4.12 -2.40 9.41
CA VAL A 97 4.87 -3.62 9.75
C VAL A 97 4.88 -3.83 11.27
N PRO A 98 5.14 -5.05 11.77
CA PRO A 98 5.28 -5.27 13.21
C PRO A 98 6.41 -4.39 13.78
N LYS A 99 6.19 -3.78 14.96
CA LYS A 99 7.13 -2.88 15.62
C LYS A 99 8.48 -3.54 15.89
N ILE A 100 8.48 -4.82 16.19
CA ILE A 100 9.67 -5.63 16.51
C ILE A 100 10.57 -5.88 15.29
N ILE A 101 10.08 -5.68 14.07
CA ILE A 101 10.85 -5.90 12.84
C ILE A 101 11.49 -4.59 12.39
N SER A 102 12.81 -4.56 12.23
CA SER A 102 13.54 -3.35 11.77
C SER A 102 13.40 -3.12 10.26
N ASP A 103 13.76 -1.93 9.78
CA ASP A 103 13.73 -1.65 8.33
C ASP A 103 14.76 -2.49 7.55
N ASP A 104 15.91 -2.80 8.16
CA ASP A 104 16.91 -3.71 7.57
C ASP A 104 16.36 -5.13 7.42
N GLU A 105 15.61 -5.62 8.43
CA GLU A 105 14.95 -6.92 8.36
C GLU A 105 13.85 -6.95 7.29
N VAL A 106 13.10 -5.85 7.14
CA VAL A 106 12.12 -5.67 6.06
C VAL A 106 12.78 -5.75 4.68
N LEU A 107 13.90 -5.04 4.48
CA LEU A 107 14.64 -5.04 3.22
C LEU A 107 15.18 -6.43 2.86
N GLN A 108 15.67 -7.17 3.85
CA GLN A 108 16.15 -8.54 3.62
C GLN A 108 14.98 -9.51 3.37
N ALA A 109 13.89 -9.42 4.14
CA ALA A 109 12.72 -10.28 3.98
C ALA A 109 12.02 -10.09 2.63
N CYS A 110 11.98 -8.86 2.10
CA CYS A 110 11.27 -8.59 0.85
C CYS A 110 11.87 -9.34 -0.34
N SER A 111 13.19 -9.58 -0.34
CA SER A 111 13.88 -10.31 -1.42
C SER A 111 13.36 -11.74 -1.63
N PHE A 112 12.77 -12.35 -0.59
CA PHE A 112 12.19 -13.69 -0.67
C PHE A 112 10.76 -13.72 -1.22
N ARG A 113 10.17 -12.56 -1.54
CA ARG A 113 8.77 -12.43 -2.01
C ARG A 113 8.75 -11.94 -3.44
N ALA A 114 7.88 -12.53 -4.26
CA ALA A 114 7.79 -12.15 -5.68
C ALA A 114 7.50 -10.64 -5.82
N ARG A 115 8.31 -9.94 -6.63
CA ARG A 115 8.28 -8.47 -6.80
C ARG A 115 8.45 -7.68 -5.49
N CYS A 116 9.14 -8.26 -4.51
CA CYS A 116 9.38 -7.67 -3.19
C CYS A 116 8.12 -7.32 -2.38
N ARG A 117 6.98 -7.97 -2.67
CA ARG A 117 5.70 -7.70 -1.99
C ARG A 117 5.60 -8.52 -0.71
N LEU A 118 6.38 -8.12 0.29
CA LEU A 118 6.37 -8.76 1.61
C LEU A 118 5.03 -8.61 2.35
N PRO A 119 4.76 -9.46 3.35
CA PRO A 119 3.62 -9.32 4.26
C PRO A 119 3.58 -7.95 4.93
N VAL A 120 2.54 -7.16 4.65
CA VAL A 120 2.28 -5.86 5.28
C VAL A 120 0.83 -5.76 5.72
N VAL A 121 0.57 -5.07 6.83
CA VAL A 121 -0.78 -4.90 7.38
C VAL A 121 -1.59 -3.99 6.47
N SER A 122 -2.80 -4.45 6.12
CA SER A 122 -3.79 -3.67 5.34
C SER A 122 -4.97 -3.24 6.21
N TRP A 123 -5.23 -3.96 7.29
CA TRP A 123 -6.27 -3.65 8.25
C TRP A 123 -5.93 -4.28 9.61
N CYS A 124 -6.38 -3.62 10.69
CA CYS A 124 -6.20 -4.07 12.07
C CYS A 124 -7.52 -3.89 12.82
N HIS A 125 -7.91 -4.89 13.60
CA HIS A 125 -9.07 -4.83 14.47
C HIS A 125 -8.72 -4.02 15.74
N PRO A 126 -9.46 -2.95 16.07
CA PRO A 126 -9.09 -2.04 17.16
C PRO A 126 -9.07 -2.71 18.54
N LEU A 127 -9.99 -3.63 18.82
CA LEU A 127 -10.09 -4.30 20.13
C LEU A 127 -9.18 -5.53 20.27
N THR A 128 -9.14 -6.41 19.26
CA THR A 128 -8.45 -7.70 19.37
C THR A 128 -7.01 -7.67 18.86
N GLY A 129 -6.62 -6.62 18.13
CA GLY A 129 -5.32 -6.54 17.45
C GLY A 129 -5.16 -7.51 16.28
N ALA A 130 -6.23 -8.22 15.89
CA ALA A 130 -6.20 -9.12 14.73
C ALA A 130 -5.96 -8.33 13.44
N VAL A 131 -5.06 -8.82 12.58
CA VAL A 131 -4.70 -8.12 11.34
C VAL A 131 -5.08 -8.90 10.09
N VAL A 132 -5.39 -8.14 9.05
CA VAL A 132 -5.37 -8.64 7.68
C VAL A 132 -4.10 -8.12 7.03
N ALA A 133 -3.18 -9.03 6.73
CA ALA A 133 -1.95 -8.73 6.00
C ALA A 133 -2.05 -9.22 4.56
N ARG A 134 -1.34 -8.54 3.65
CA ARG A 134 -1.27 -8.92 2.23
C ARG A 134 0.18 -9.06 1.77
N SER A 135 0.42 -9.96 0.83
CA SER A 135 1.75 -10.24 0.25
C SER A 135 1.64 -10.87 -1.14
N SER A 136 2.77 -11.09 -1.81
CA SER A 136 2.90 -12.04 -2.93
C SER A 136 3.37 -13.41 -2.45
N GLN A 137 3.38 -14.38 -3.38
CA GLN A 137 3.93 -15.71 -3.13
C GLN A 137 5.43 -15.64 -2.74
N PRO A 138 5.89 -16.50 -1.82
CA PRO A 138 7.31 -16.64 -1.52
C PRO A 138 8.06 -17.31 -2.69
N LEU A 139 9.33 -16.98 -2.85
CA LEU A 139 10.23 -17.48 -3.90
C LEU A 139 10.88 -18.81 -3.49
N VAL A 140 10.06 -19.79 -3.08
CA VAL A 140 10.52 -21.14 -2.74
C VAL A 140 11.03 -21.91 -3.97
N GLY A 141 10.51 -21.59 -5.16
CA GLY A 141 10.89 -22.25 -6.41
C GLY A 141 10.52 -23.75 -6.43
N LEU A 142 11.18 -24.51 -7.31
CA LEU A 142 11.05 -25.97 -7.40
C LEU A 142 11.89 -26.72 -6.35
N MET A 143 12.82 -26.02 -5.70
CA MET A 143 13.62 -26.56 -4.62
C MET A 143 12.81 -26.46 -3.32
N MET A 144 12.14 -27.55 -2.96
CA MET A 144 11.24 -27.70 -1.79
C MET A 144 11.79 -27.27 -0.42
N ASN A 145 13.07 -26.88 -0.31
CA ASN A 145 13.72 -26.53 0.95
C ASN A 145 14.26 -25.09 1.04
N MET A 146 13.97 -24.24 0.05
CA MET A 146 14.33 -22.82 0.12
C MET A 146 13.42 -22.09 1.10
N ARG A 147 14.03 -21.46 2.10
CA ARG A 147 13.35 -20.76 3.20
C ARG A 147 14.08 -19.47 3.53
N SER A 148 13.37 -18.51 4.11
CA SER A 148 13.95 -17.27 4.61
C SER A 148 13.58 -17.08 6.07
N ASN A 149 14.58 -17.13 6.95
CA ASN A 149 14.39 -16.93 8.39
C ASN A 149 13.77 -15.55 8.68
N LEU A 150 14.08 -14.53 7.87
CA LEU A 150 13.51 -13.19 8.05
C LEU A 150 12.07 -13.09 7.54
N ASP A 151 11.71 -13.76 6.44
CA ASP A 151 10.30 -13.84 6.03
C ASP A 151 9.48 -14.61 7.07
N GLU A 152 10.02 -15.71 7.60
CA GLU A 152 9.38 -16.49 8.67
C GLU A 152 9.24 -15.68 9.96
N LYS A 153 10.28 -14.95 10.37
CA LYS A 153 10.22 -14.04 11.53
C LYS A 153 9.16 -12.97 11.33
N LEU A 154 9.09 -12.36 10.15
CA LEU A 154 8.09 -11.34 9.80
C LEU A 154 6.67 -11.92 9.86
N VAL A 155 6.44 -13.09 9.27
CA VAL A 155 5.13 -13.77 9.30
C VAL A 155 4.76 -14.15 10.73
N ALA A 156 5.71 -14.66 11.53
CA ALA A 156 5.48 -14.98 12.94
C ALA A 156 5.11 -13.72 13.75
N ALA A 157 5.78 -12.60 13.51
CA ALA A 157 5.50 -11.32 14.17
C ALA A 157 4.14 -10.72 13.77
N LEU A 158 3.57 -11.07 12.62
CA LEU A 158 2.19 -10.72 12.26
C LEU A 158 1.15 -11.57 13.02
N CYS A 159 1.55 -12.77 13.45
CA CYS A 159 0.69 -13.71 14.17
C CYS A 159 0.80 -13.59 15.70
N SER A 160 1.75 -12.82 16.23
CA SER A 160 1.94 -12.72 17.69
C SER A 160 0.78 -11.97 18.33
N LYS A 161 0.19 -12.56 19.38
CA LYS A 161 -0.84 -11.92 20.19
C LYS A 161 -0.20 -10.90 21.13
N LEU A 162 -0.95 -9.86 21.50
CA LEU A 162 -0.70 -9.14 22.74
C LEU A 162 -0.80 -10.15 23.88
N GLU A 163 0.26 -10.34 24.65
CA GLU A 163 0.10 -10.90 25.98
C GLU A 163 -0.84 -9.96 26.73
N ASN A 164 -1.94 -10.52 27.27
CA ASN A 164 -3.00 -9.76 27.93
C ASN A 164 -2.44 -8.98 29.14
N GLY A 165 -1.96 -7.76 28.91
CA GLY A 165 -1.68 -6.77 29.93
C GLY A 165 -2.93 -5.92 30.19
N SER A 166 -3.78 -6.38 31.11
CA SER A 166 -4.98 -5.71 31.64
C SER A 166 -6.08 -5.33 30.65
N ARG A 167 -7.19 -6.08 30.74
CA ARG A 167 -8.53 -5.58 30.44
C ARG A 167 -8.73 -4.26 31.19
N ARG A 168 -8.85 -3.15 30.47
CA ARG A 168 -9.49 -1.92 30.95
C ARG A 168 -10.89 -1.86 30.39
#